data_AF-A0AAV6YIM0-F1
#
_entry.id   AF-A0AAV6YIM0-F1
#
_cell.length_a   1.000
_cell.length_b   1.000
_cell.length_c   1.000
_cell.angle_alpha   90.00
_cell.angle_beta   90.00
_cell.angle_gamma   90.00
#
_symmetry.space_group_name_H-M   'P 1'
#
loop_
_entity.id
_entity.type
_entity.pdbx_description
1 polymer ?
#
loop_
_entity_poly.entity_id
_entity_poly.type
_entity_poly.pdbx_seq_one_letter_code
_entity_poly.pdbx_strand_id
1 'polypeptide(L)'
;MISEITLPPKQIISAIKARDGKLLRTQVDIRNEFVEYYKDVYSSELCVGVGKIEEVLDNIPIPNISAENAVMLDGPISLSELSDALNNTSKGKAVGVCAIF
;
A
#
# COMPACT_ATOMS: atom_id res chain seq x y z
N MET A 1 -4.27 -33.25 -20.83
CA MET A 1 -5.14 -33.32 -19.63
C MET A 1 -5.00 -31.96 -18.95
N ILE A 2 -5.92 -31.03 -19.22
CA ILE A 2 -5.83 -29.65 -18.73
C ILE A 2 -6.51 -29.65 -17.36
N SER A 3 -5.74 -29.38 -16.32
CA SER A 3 -6.23 -29.22 -14.95
C SER A 3 -7.26 -28.09 -14.90
N GLU A 4 -8.50 -28.41 -14.54
CA GLU A 4 -9.54 -27.44 -14.23
C GLU A 4 -9.09 -26.57 -13.04
N ILE A 5 -8.89 -25.28 -13.31
CA ILE A 5 -8.74 -24.28 -12.25
C ILE A 5 -10.11 -24.14 -11.60
N THR A 6 -10.30 -24.81 -10.47
CA THR A 6 -11.49 -24.69 -9.64
C THR A 6 -11.48 -23.30 -9.02
N LEU A 7 -12.35 -22.40 -9.48
CA LEU A 7 -12.55 -21.12 -8.80
C LEU A 7 -12.93 -21.38 -7.32
N PRO A 8 -12.37 -20.65 -6.36
CA PRO A 8 -12.76 -20.78 -4.97
C PRO A 8 -14.27 -20.51 -4.83
N PRO A 9 -14.97 -21.22 -3.93
CA PRO A 9 -16.40 -21.03 -3.75
C PRO A 9 -16.67 -19.56 -3.40
N LYS A 10 -17.62 -18.95 -4.12
CA LYS A 10 -18.05 -17.57 -3.91
C LYS A 10 -18.47 -17.42 -2.44
N GLN A 11 -17.63 -16.79 -1.62
CA GLN A 11 -17.92 -16.55 -0.22
C GLN A 11 -19.06 -15.53 -0.14
N ILE A 12 -20.19 -15.96 0.40
CA ILE A 12 -21.36 -15.10 0.61
C ILE A 12 -21.35 -14.68 2.07
N ILE A 13 -21.29 -13.37 2.29
CA ILE A 13 -21.44 -12.80 3.63
C ILE A 13 -22.91 -12.95 4.03
N SER A 14 -23.19 -13.79 5.03
CA SER A 14 -24.54 -14.13 5.45
C SER A 14 -25.18 -13.10 6.38
N ALA A 15 -24.36 -12.37 7.13
CA ALA A 15 -24.80 -11.27 7.97
C ALA A 15 -23.63 -10.34 8.35
N ILE A 16 -23.93 -9.08 8.60
CA ILE A 16 -23.01 -8.12 9.23
C ILE A 16 -23.74 -7.34 10.34
N LYS A 17 -22.99 -6.76 11.26
CA LYS A 17 -23.51 -5.84 12.27
C LYS A 17 -23.18 -4.40 11.85
N ALA A 18 -24.21 -3.60 11.63
CA ALA A 18 -24.07 -2.19 11.27
C ALA A 18 -23.58 -1.35 12.46
N ARG A 19 -23.16 -0.10 12.17
CA ARG A 19 -22.60 0.83 13.17
C ARG A 19 -23.58 1.16 14.31
N ASP A 20 -24.88 1.18 14.03
CA ASP A 20 -25.96 1.36 15.02
C ASP A 20 -26.25 0.10 15.87
N GLY A 21 -25.53 -0.99 15.61
CA GLY A 21 -25.68 -2.27 16.28
C GLY A 21 -26.70 -3.20 15.66
N LYS A 22 -27.40 -2.80 14.58
CA LYS A 22 -28.40 -3.62 13.88
C LYS A 22 -27.75 -4.75 13.10
N LEU A 23 -28.37 -5.94 13.13
CA LEU A 23 -27.93 -7.08 12.32
C LEU A 23 -28.55 -7.01 10.91
N LEU A 24 -27.72 -6.88 9.89
CA LEU A 24 -28.11 -6.88 8.48
C LEU A 24 -27.86 -8.27 7.88
N ARG A 25 -28.82 -8.79 7.13
CA ARG A 25 -28.76 -10.14 6.49
C ARG A 25 -29.00 -10.11 4.99
N THR A 26 -29.59 -9.04 4.47
CA THR A 26 -29.86 -8.89 3.04
C THR A 26 -28.58 -8.47 2.31
N GLN A 27 -28.30 -9.08 1.17
CA GLN A 27 -27.12 -8.73 0.38
C GLN A 27 -27.07 -7.25 -0.06
N VAL A 28 -28.24 -6.62 -0.26
CA VAL A 28 -28.36 -5.20 -0.60
C VAL A 28 -27.95 -4.33 0.59
N ASP A 29 -28.51 -4.61 1.77
CA ASP A 29 -28.21 -3.85 2.99
C ASP A 29 -26.74 -4.02 3.40
N ILE A 30 -26.22 -5.25 3.31
CA ILE A 30 -24.80 -5.56 3.55
C ILE A 30 -23.90 -4.73 2.63
N ARG A 31 -24.22 -4.68 1.33
CA ARG A 31 -23.44 -3.90 0.35
C ARG A 31 -23.47 -2.41 0.68
N ASN A 32 -24.64 -1.87 1.00
CA ASN A 32 -24.80 -0.44 1.27
C ASN A 32 -24.01 -0.03 2.51
N GLU A 33 -24.07 -0.82 3.59
CA GLU A 33 -23.27 -0.58 4.80
C GLU A 33 -21.76 -0.60 4.50
N PHE A 34 -21.27 -1.54 3.69
CA PHE A 34 -19.87 -1.56 3.29
C PHE A 34 -19.48 -0.31 2.47
N VAL A 35 -20.33 0.09 1.51
CA VAL A 35 -20.06 1.29 0.69
C VAL A 35 -19.99 2.53 1.58
N GLU A 36 -20.93 2.71 2.50
CA GLU A 36 -20.94 3.84 3.42
C GLU A 36 -19.74 3.81 4.37
N TYR A 37 -19.41 2.65 4.92
CA TYR A 37 -18.24 2.48 5.80
C TYR A 37 -16.94 2.89 5.10
N TYR A 38 -16.69 2.35 3.90
CA TYR A 38 -15.45 2.68 3.19
C TYR A 38 -15.45 4.11 2.66
N LYS A 39 -16.61 4.67 2.29
CA LYS A 39 -16.70 6.08 1.94
C LYS A 39 -16.30 6.97 3.12
N ASP A 40 -16.77 6.66 4.33
CA ASP A 40 -16.39 7.37 5.56
C ASP A 40 -14.88 7.28 5.81
N VAL A 41 -14.33 6.06 5.82
CA VAL A 41 -12.90 5.79 6.03
C VAL A 41 -12.04 6.59 5.04
N TYR A 42 -12.31 6.47 3.74
CA TYR A 42 -11.50 7.16 2.73
C TYR A 42 -11.80 8.66 2.62
N SER A 43 -12.96 9.13 3.08
CA SER A 43 -13.24 10.57 3.18
C SER A 43 -12.53 11.24 4.36
N SER A 44 -12.24 10.47 5.41
CA SER A 44 -11.51 10.97 6.58
C SER A 44 -10.02 11.16 6.32
N GLU A 45 -9.46 10.46 5.33
CA GLU A 45 -8.01 10.46 5.07
C GLU A 45 -7.53 11.28 3.86
N LEU A 46 -8.38 11.74 2.93
CA LEU A 46 -7.88 12.57 1.81
C LEU A 46 -8.91 13.56 1.25
N CYS A 47 -8.80 14.81 1.71
CA CYS A 47 -9.14 15.98 0.91
C CYS A 47 -8.18 17.15 1.19
N VAL A 48 -6.89 16.84 1.33
CA VAL A 48 -5.85 17.86 1.14
C VAL A 48 -5.66 17.96 -0.37
N GLY A 49 -6.11 19.07 -0.98
CA GLY A 49 -5.87 19.30 -2.40
C GLY A 49 -4.38 19.16 -2.71
N VAL A 50 -4.03 18.63 -3.88
CA VAL A 50 -2.64 18.31 -4.26
C VAL A 50 -1.67 19.46 -3.92
N GLY A 51 -2.07 20.72 -4.15
CA GLY A 51 -1.25 21.89 -3.81
C GLY A 51 -0.97 22.10 -2.32
N LYS A 52 -1.81 21.61 -1.39
CA LYS A 52 -1.53 21.63 0.05
C LYS A 52 -0.54 20.54 0.47
N ILE A 53 -0.49 19.42 -0.26
CA ILE A 53 0.50 18.36 -0.02
C ILE A 53 1.86 18.85 -0.50
N GLU A 54 1.91 19.46 -1.69
CA GLU A 54 3.12 20.12 -2.22
C GLU A 54 3.61 21.20 -1.26
N GLU A 55 2.74 22.09 -0.78
CA GLU A 55 3.10 23.12 0.20
C GLU A 55 3.64 22.52 1.51
N VAL A 56 3.04 21.44 2.02
CA VAL A 56 3.55 20.78 3.22
C VAL A 56 4.91 20.14 2.96
N LEU A 57 5.07 19.40 1.86
CA LEU A 57 6.31 18.71 1.49
C LEU A 57 7.46 19.70 1.24
N ASP A 58 7.18 20.83 0.58
CA ASP A 58 8.14 21.90 0.31
C ASP A 58 8.58 22.62 1.60
N ASN A 59 7.73 22.64 2.62
CA ASN A 59 8.04 23.24 3.92
C ASN A 59 8.65 22.25 4.93
N ILE A 60 8.74 20.95 4.62
CA ILE A 60 9.52 20.03 5.45
C ILE A 60 10.99 20.31 5.14
N PRO A 61 11.87 20.48 6.15
CA PRO A 61 13.31 20.62 5.93
C PRO A 61 13.95 19.28 5.55
N ILE A 62 13.39 18.58 4.56
CA ILE A 62 13.99 17.40 3.95
C ILE A 62 14.88 17.93 2.82
N PRO A 63 16.15 17.53 2.77
CA PRO A 63 16.98 17.85 1.62
C PRO A 63 16.37 17.24 0.36
N ASN A 64 15.92 18.08 -0.56
CA ASN A 64 15.49 17.65 -1.88
C ASN A 64 16.69 17.07 -2.62
N ILE A 65 16.51 15.91 -3.25
CA ILE A 65 17.51 15.32 -4.13
C ILE A 65 17.72 16.24 -5.34
N SER A 66 18.97 16.38 -5.80
CA SER A 66 19.22 17.12 -7.02
C SER A 66 18.68 16.36 -8.23
N ALA A 67 18.44 17.07 -9.34
CA ALA A 67 17.95 16.45 -10.58
C ALA A 67 18.91 15.36 -11.08
N GLU A 68 20.22 15.56 -10.91
CA GLU A 68 21.24 14.59 -11.29
C GLU A 68 21.17 13.31 -10.44
N ASN A 69 20.95 13.47 -9.13
CA ASN A 69 20.79 12.33 -8.22
C ASN A 69 19.48 11.58 -8.47
N ALA A 70 18.41 12.27 -8.84
CA ALA A 70 17.15 11.63 -9.23
C ALA A 70 17.33 10.75 -10.47
N VAL A 71 17.97 11.27 -11.53
CA VAL A 71 18.28 10.50 -12.74
C VAL A 71 19.17 9.31 -12.45
N MET A 72 20.15 9.46 -11.53
CA MET A 72 21.01 8.36 -11.10
C MET A 72 20.20 7.26 -10.39
N LEU A 73 19.26 7.63 -9.52
CA LEU A 73 18.40 6.69 -8.78
C LEU A 73 17.37 5.97 -9.67
N ASP A 74 16.89 6.64 -10.72
CA ASP A 74 15.99 6.03 -11.71
C ASP A 74 16.72 5.11 -12.72
N GLY A 75 18.06 5.10 -12.67
CA GLY A 75 18.90 4.25 -13.51
C GLY A 75 18.99 2.79 -13.05
N PRO A 76 19.46 1.87 -13.92
CA PRO A 76 19.74 0.50 -13.53
C PRO A 76 20.92 0.44 -12.55
N ILE A 77 20.81 -0.42 -11.54
CA ILE A 77 21.86 -0.64 -10.53
C ILE A 77 23.15 -1.11 -11.22
N SER A 78 24.25 -0.41 -10.96
CA SER A 78 25.57 -0.72 -11.48
C SER A 78 26.30 -1.79 -10.64
N LEU A 79 27.26 -2.48 -11.27
CA LEU A 79 28.09 -3.46 -10.57
C LEU A 79 28.98 -2.83 -9.49
N SER A 80 29.41 -1.58 -9.70
CA SER A 80 30.14 -0.80 -8.70
C SER A 80 29.30 -0.55 -7.46
N GLU A 81 28.03 -0.14 -7.62
CA GLU A 81 27.12 0.08 -6.49
C GLU A 81 26.84 -1.23 -5.74
N LEU A 82 26.67 -2.35 -6.44
CA LEU A 82 26.52 -3.66 -5.81
C LEU A 82 27.78 -4.05 -5.02
N SER A 83 28.96 -3.87 -5.60
CA SER A 83 30.23 -4.14 -4.92
C SER A 83 30.37 -3.29 -3.65
N ASP A 84 30.09 -1.99 -3.76
CA ASP A 84 30.18 -1.06 -2.64
C ASP A 84 29.13 -1.36 -1.56
N ALA A 85 27.90 -1.71 -1.95
CA ALA A 85 26.86 -2.12 -1.02
C ALA A 85 27.23 -3.42 -0.28
N LEU A 86 27.78 -4.41 -0.99
CA LEU A 86 28.24 -5.67 -0.39
C LEU A 86 29.38 -5.45 0.60
N ASN A 87 30.30 -4.55 0.28
CA ASN A 87 31.45 -4.25 1.12
C ASN A 87 31.10 -3.36 2.33
N ASN A 88 30.15 -2.43 2.17
CA ASN A 88 29.74 -1.49 3.22
C ASN A 88 28.58 -2.00 4.09
N THR A 89 27.87 -3.05 3.67
CA THR A 89 26.90 -3.72 4.55
C THR A 89 27.66 -4.40 5.68
N SER A 90 27.58 -3.84 6.90
CA SER A 90 28.22 -4.41 8.09
C SER A 90 27.84 -5.90 8.20
N LYS A 91 28.84 -6.79 8.17
CA LYS A 91 28.65 -8.23 8.34
C LYS A 91 27.79 -8.46 9.59
N GLY A 92 26.53 -8.88 9.40
CA GLY A 92 25.58 -9.15 10.49
C GLY A 92 24.31 -8.28 10.53
N LYS A 93 24.16 -7.26 9.68
CA LYS A 93 22.87 -6.59 9.46
C LYS A 93 22.30 -7.01 8.11
N ALA A 94 21.73 -8.21 8.07
CA ALA A 94 20.87 -8.58 6.96
C ALA A 94 19.68 -7.60 6.94
N VAL A 95 19.44 -6.93 5.81
CA VAL A 95 18.11 -6.42 5.49
C VAL A 95 17.21 -7.65 5.56
N GLY A 96 16.26 -7.67 6.49
CA GLY A 96 15.51 -8.86 6.85
C GLY A 96 15.07 -9.64 5.61
N VAL A 97 15.51 -10.90 5.52
CA VAL A 97 14.89 -11.89 4.66
C VAL A 97 13.41 -11.90 5.01
N CYS A 98 12.59 -11.26 4.18
CA CYS A 98 11.18 -11.57 4.09
C CYS A 98 11.10 -12.95 3.42
N ALA A 99 11.40 -13.99 4.20
CA ALA A 99 11.16 -15.36 3.83
C ALA A 99 9.65 -15.58 3.85
N ILE A 100 9.01 -15.36 2.70
CA ILE A 100 7.71 -15.95 2.42
C ILE A 100 7.99 -17.06 1.41
N PHE A 101 7.73 -18.28 1.88
CA PHE A 101 7.79 -19.55 1.17
C PHE A 101 6.91 -19.55 -0.08
#